data_AF-A0A368FBM7-F1
#
_entry.id   AF-A0A368FBM7-F1
#
_cell.length_a   1.000
_cell.length_b   1.000
_cell.length_c   1.000
_cell.angle_alpha   90.00
_cell.angle_beta   90.00
_cell.angle_gamma   90.00
#
_symmetry.space_group_name_H-M   'P 1'
#
loop_
_entity.id
_entity.type
_entity.pdbx_description
1 polymer ?
#
loop_
_entity_poly.entity_id
_entity_poly.type
_entity_poly.pdbx_seq_one_letter_code
_entity_poly.pdbx_strand_id
1 'polypeptide(L)'
;MQAYLTLLLLAVQSLTAQAWKCGIGPVSSTISYIIALPSDVMGKVAPVYLGIDRCCIEHDALVDGLHLERKEADRIFCECLASKDSW
;
A
#
# COMPACT_ATOMS: atom_id res chain seq x y z
N MET A 1 -8.40 -9.55 -29.51
CA MET A 1 -8.35 -10.25 -28.21
C MET A 1 -7.25 -9.72 -27.29
N GLN A 2 -6.04 -9.47 -27.78
CA GLN A 2 -4.92 -8.95 -26.97
C GLN A 2 -5.19 -7.57 -26.34
N ALA A 3 -5.81 -6.64 -27.08
CA ALA A 3 -6.18 -5.31 -26.56
C ALA A 3 -7.21 -5.37 -25.41
N TYR A 4 -8.14 -6.32 -25.45
CA TYR A 4 -9.12 -6.53 -24.38
C TYR A 4 -8.46 -7.09 -23.13
N LEU A 5 -7.50 -8.00 -23.29
CA LEU A 5 -6.73 -8.58 -22.19
C LEU A 5 -5.89 -7.50 -21.50
N THR A 6 -5.23 -6.62 -22.26
CA THR A 6 -4.46 -5.50 -21.71
C THR A 6 -5.34 -4.49 -20.98
N LEU A 7 -6.54 -4.20 -21.51
CA LEU A 7 -7.49 -3.30 -20.87
C LEU A 7 -8.01 -3.87 -19.54
N LEU A 8 -8.27 -5.18 -19.52
CA LEU A 8 -8.72 -5.90 -18.33
C LEU A 8 -7.62 -5.92 -17.24
N LEU A 9 -6.37 -6.14 -17.64
CA LEU A 9 -5.21 -6.08 -16.74
C LEU A 9 -5.04 -4.69 -16.13
N LEU A 10 -5.16 -3.63 -16.94
CA LEU A 10 -5.12 -2.24 -16.47
C LEU A 10 -6.27 -1.93 -15.49
N ALA A 11 -7.48 -2.41 -15.78
CA ALA A 11 -8.63 -2.23 -14.89
C ALA A 11 -8.45 -2.95 -13.55
N VAL A 12 -7.92 -4.18 -13.56
CA VAL A 12 -7.62 -4.94 -12.34
C VAL A 12 -6.52 -4.25 -11.51
N GLN A 13 -5.46 -3.76 -12.16
CA GLN A 13 -4.41 -2.98 -11.48
C GLN A 13 -4.94 -1.68 -10.85
N SER A 14 -5.90 -1.03 -11.52
CA SER A 14 -6.54 0.20 -11.01
C SER A 14 -7.40 -0.08 -9.78
N LEU A 15 -8.13 -1.20 -9.77
CA LEU A 15 -8.94 -1.65 -8.64
C LEU A 15 -8.06 -1.98 -7.42
N THR A 16 -6.93 -2.67 -7.63
CA THR A 16 -6.00 -3.00 -6.54
C THR A 16 -5.29 -1.76 -5.99
N ALA A 17 -4.91 -0.81 -6.85
CA ALA A 17 -4.36 0.47 -6.43
C ALA A 17 -5.37 1.33 -5.66
N GLN A 18 -6.67 1.22 -5.96
CA GLN A 18 -7.71 1.96 -5.24
C GLN A 18 -7.98 1.40 -3.84
N ALA A 19 -7.62 0.14 -3.59
CA ALA A 19 -7.67 -0.47 -2.26
C ALA A 19 -6.45 -0.08 -1.40
N TRP A 20 -5.31 0.21 -2.03
CA TRP A 20 -4.06 0.60 -1.38
C TRP A 20 -4.18 1.93 -0.63
N LYS A 21 -3.78 1.92 0.64
CA LYS A 21 -3.96 3.02 1.59
C LYS A 21 -2.73 3.86 1.82
N CYS A 22 -1.54 3.38 1.48
CA CYS A 22 -0.39 4.29 1.53
C CYS A 22 -0.55 5.37 0.45
N GLY A 23 -0.33 6.64 0.80
CA GLY A 23 -0.40 7.79 -0.10
C GLY A 23 -1.69 8.61 0.00
N ILE A 24 -1.60 9.89 -0.38
CA ILE A 24 -2.71 10.84 -0.26
C ILE A 24 -3.50 10.90 -1.57
N GLY A 25 -4.73 10.37 -1.56
CA GLY A 25 -5.60 10.34 -2.72
C GLY A 25 -5.13 9.40 -3.84
N PRO A 26 -5.86 9.32 -4.96
CA PRO A 26 -5.69 8.25 -5.94
C PRO A 26 -4.34 8.27 -6.65
N VAL A 27 -3.77 9.45 -6.91
CA VAL A 27 -2.50 9.60 -7.64
C VAL A 27 -1.32 9.16 -6.78
N SER A 28 -1.20 9.71 -5.56
CA SER A 28 -0.11 9.34 -4.66
C SER A 28 -0.22 7.89 -4.19
N SER A 29 -1.45 7.38 -4.00
CA SER A 29 -1.67 5.98 -3.68
C SER A 29 -1.17 5.06 -4.79
N THR A 30 -1.55 5.32 -6.04
CA THR A 30 -1.08 4.54 -7.20
C THR A 30 0.45 4.56 -7.34
N ILE A 31 1.08 5.73 -7.17
CA ILE A 31 2.55 5.83 -7.23
C ILE A 31 3.20 5.00 -6.13
N SER A 32 2.72 5.10 -4.90
CA SER A 32 3.29 4.34 -3.78
C SER A 32 3.06 2.84 -3.91
N TYR A 33 1.91 2.41 -4.44
CA TYR A 33 1.64 1.03 -4.78
C TYR A 33 2.67 0.50 -5.78
N ILE A 34 2.94 1.24 -6.87
CA ILE A 34 3.93 0.85 -7.88
C ILE A 34 5.34 0.76 -7.30
N ILE A 35 5.74 1.70 -6.43
CA ILE A 35 7.08 1.70 -5.81
C ILE A 35 7.21 0.54 -4.82
N ALA A 36 6.13 0.16 -4.15
CA ALA A 36 6.10 -0.98 -3.24
C ALA A 36 6.08 -2.33 -3.98
N LEU A 37 5.90 -2.37 -5.31
CA LEU A 37 6.10 -3.57 -6.13
C LEU A 37 7.60 -3.88 -6.22
N PRO A 38 8.12 -4.95 -5.59
CA PRO A 38 9.48 -5.39 -5.91
C PRO A 38 9.53 -5.84 -7.37
N SER A 39 10.51 -5.33 -8.10
CA SER A 39 10.74 -5.55 -9.55
C SER A 39 10.84 -7.03 -9.97
N ASP A 40 10.98 -7.96 -9.01
CA ASP A 40 11.57 -9.27 -9.29
C ASP A 40 10.65 -10.48 -9.03
N VAL A 41 9.42 -10.35 -8.50
CA VAL A 41 8.66 -11.56 -8.12
C VAL A 41 7.14 -11.39 -8.29
N MET A 42 6.56 -11.83 -9.39
CA MET A 42 5.09 -11.98 -9.51
C MET A 42 4.53 -13.20 -8.74
N GLY A 43 5.38 -14.01 -8.09
CA GLY A 43 5.00 -15.33 -7.55
C GLY A 43 4.96 -15.50 -6.03
N LYS A 44 5.47 -14.56 -5.23
CA LYS A 44 5.54 -14.68 -3.74
C LYS A 44 5.00 -13.48 -2.96
N VAL A 45 4.39 -12.50 -3.63
CA VAL A 45 4.35 -11.11 -3.10
C VAL A 45 2.99 -10.67 -2.58
N ALA A 46 1.93 -11.48 -2.76
CA ALA A 46 0.65 -11.23 -2.11
C ALA A 46 0.73 -10.96 -0.58
N PRO A 47 1.54 -11.66 0.23
CA PRO A 47 1.63 -11.37 1.66
C PRO A 47 2.46 -10.12 2.02
N VAL A 48 3.43 -9.73 1.19
CA VAL A 48 4.34 -8.59 1.43
C VAL A 48 3.62 -7.26 1.25
N TYR A 49 2.79 -7.15 0.21
CA TYR A 49 1.98 -5.95 -0.03
C TYR A 49 1.04 -5.65 1.13
N LEU A 50 0.48 -6.69 1.76
CA LEU A 50 -0.43 -6.54 2.90
C LEU A 50 0.29 -5.96 4.13
N GLY A 51 1.59 -6.19 4.27
CA GLY A 51 2.38 -5.71 5.40
C GLY A 51 2.54 -4.19 5.41
N ILE A 52 3.04 -3.63 4.30
CA ILE A 52 3.21 -2.18 4.14
C ILE A 52 1.85 -1.47 4.14
N ASP A 53 0.86 -2.00 3.42
CA ASP A 53 -0.48 -1.41 3.37
C ASP A 53 -1.14 -1.36 4.75
N ARG A 54 -0.95 -2.42 5.55
CA ARG A 54 -1.40 -2.47 6.95
C ARG A 54 -0.77 -1.35 7.78
N CYS A 55 0.53 -1.12 7.64
CA CYS A 55 1.19 -0.03 8.37
C CYS A 55 0.57 1.34 8.03
N CYS A 56 0.18 1.56 6.77
CA CYS A 56 -0.48 2.79 6.35
C CYS A 56 -1.93 2.89 6.86
N ILE A 57 -2.69 1.79 6.83
CA ILE A 57 -4.03 1.73 7.42
C ILE A 57 -4.00 2.08 8.91
N GLU A 58 -3.06 1.49 9.65
CA GLU A 58 -2.91 1.74 11.08
C GLU A 58 -2.51 3.19 11.36
N HIS A 59 -1.57 3.74 10.59
CA HIS A 59 -1.16 5.14 10.71
C HIS A 59 -2.32 6.11 10.47
N ASP A 60 -3.07 5.93 9.39
CA ASP A 60 -4.25 6.75 9.09
C ASP A 60 -5.29 6.66 10.22
N ALA A 61 -5.53 5.46 10.77
CA ALA A 61 -6.44 5.28 11.90
C ALA A 61 -5.97 5.99 13.17
N LEU A 62 -4.67 6.00 13.45
CA LEU A 62 -4.09 6.71 14.60
C LEU A 62 -4.22 8.23 14.45
N VAL A 63 -3.96 8.77 13.25
CA VAL A 63 -3.96 10.22 12.99
C VAL A 63 -5.38 10.76 12.81
N ASP A 64 -6.17 10.15 11.93
CA ASP A 64 -7.48 10.67 11.53
C ASP A 64 -8.61 10.16 12.41
N GLY A 65 -8.48 8.94 12.97
CA GLY A 65 -9.50 8.32 13.81
C GLY A 65 -9.32 8.60 15.30
N LEU A 66 -8.11 8.37 15.83
CA LEU A 66 -7.82 8.53 17.27
C LEU A 66 -7.22 9.90 17.62
N HIS A 67 -6.90 10.73 16.63
CA HIS A 67 -6.27 12.04 16.81
C HIS A 67 -4.99 11.98 17.66
N LEU A 68 -4.23 10.90 17.52
CA LEU A 68 -2.93 10.77 18.15
C LEU A 68 -1.99 11.87 17.64
N GLU A 69 -1.06 12.34 18.49
CA GLU A 69 -0.05 13.27 18.05
C GLU A 69 0.73 12.66 16.88
N ARG A 70 0.81 13.40 15.76
CA ARG A 70 1.42 12.92 14.52
C ARG A 70 2.81 12.32 14.73
N LYS A 71 3.62 12.94 15.60
CA LYS A 71 4.96 12.45 15.92
C LYS A 71 4.96 11.03 16.51
N GLU A 72 3.99 10.73 17.36
CA GLU A 72 3.85 9.41 17.98
C GLU A 72 3.26 8.39 17.00
N ALA A 73 2.29 8.78 16.18
CA ALA A 73 1.79 7.94 15.09
C ALA A 73 2.91 7.59 14.09
N ASP A 74 3.77 8.55 13.74
CA ASP A 74 4.92 8.34 12.86
C ASP A 74 5.95 7.38 13.47
N ARG A 75 6.17 7.44 14.80
CA ARG A 75 7.04 6.48 15.51
C ARG A 75 6.52 5.06 15.37
N ILE A 76 5.23 4.84 15.65
CA ILE A 76 4.58 3.52 15.52
C ILE A 76 4.62 3.03 14.08
N PHE A 77 4.39 3.93 13.12
CA PHE A 77 4.49 3.62 11.70
C PHE A 77 5.90 3.14 11.30
N CYS A 78 6.96 3.82 11.77
CA CYS A 78 8.33 3.41 11.51
C CYS A 78 8.67 2.05 12.13
N GLU A 79 8.15 1.75 13.33
CA GLU A 79 8.29 0.45 13.97
C GLU A 79 7.58 -0.65 13.17
N CYS A 80 6.39 -0.36 12.65
CA CYS A 80 5.67 -1.26 11.75
C CYS A 80 6.50 -1.57 10.49
N LEU A 81 7.03 -0.56 9.81
CA LEU A 81 7.86 -0.75 8.61
C LEU A 81 9.17 -1.50 8.87
N ALA A 82 9.71 -1.44 10.09
CA ALA A 82 10.94 -2.14 10.46
C ALA A 82 10.73 -3.65 10.75
N SER A 83 9.47 -4.09 10.92
CA SER A 83 9.16 -5.50 11.18
C SER A 83 9.36 -6.37 9.94
N LYS A 84 9.86 -7.59 10.15
CA LYS A 84 9.95 -8.61 9.09
C LYS A 84 8.59 -9.05 8.56
N ASP A 85 7.54 -8.90 9.35
CA ASP A 85 6.17 -9.23 8.94
C ASP A 85 5.58 -8.18 7.99
N SER A 86 6.29 -7.07 7.77
CA SER A 86 5.89 -5.98 6.88
C SER A 86 6.52 -6.09 5.49
N TRP A 87 7.46 -7.02 5.25
CA TRP A 87 8.25 -7.16 4.01
C TRP A 87 8.33 -8.59 3.47
#